data_AF-A0A6G0ZN46-F1
#
_entry.id   AF-A0A6G0ZN46-F1
#
_cell.length_a   1.000
_cell.length_b   1.000
_cell.length_c   1.000
_cell.angle_alpha   90.00
_cell.angle_beta   90.00
_cell.angle_gamma   90.00
#
_symmetry.space_group_name_H-M   'P 1'
#
loop_
_entity.id
_entity.type
_entity.pdbx_description
1 polymer ?
#
loop_
_entity_poly.entity_id
_entity_poly.type
_entity_poly.pdbx_seq_one_letter_code
_entity_poly.pdbx_strand_id
1 'polypeptide(L)'
;MLLGYNALSDVATIIGYHTKKVLFLGVRNKYCVICEIALKSGKPIRSHTCYKKWSSTSTSMESDIIVEGFKESITMHNLIYAKLIGDGDSSVTKKLHTAKPYGPNFKVVKIECTNHIMRNYINRLREMTTKHKSSEGHIVPGSLRQILKDRLRKLRSGVTMVIQYPYILTVVNIFAKKKISEVNYVPDMQLCGLFSDIMSALHLLAHHSSSLIYGVNNNCVEGYNSLVAKFVGGKRINFSLRGPLLIRNLHKKITNYSPGKFTKSFIDKKLRTINLRRKATVKRLFKSRSKVTKFSGPDKDYGDIDTELKCDQLNLDPQEFENKKIEFLEKLKKTKDQILQIAKATIGQFQCQEWLKDRQIRLTASNFGKICKLRPNTSRNNILVSLLYTKFEGNESTKYGIQHEPFAISDFENIMKKKIHPAELFIDPEFQFLAASPDGLVDTDALVEIKCPSSISQMTPTEAIENGIIKWACLKNGELFLKQNHNYFYQVQG
;
A
#
# COMPACT_ATOMS: atom_id res chain seq x y z
N MET A 1 -7.75 -12.10 3.22
CA MET A 1 -6.75 -13.14 2.86
C MET A 1 -6.42 -14.03 4.06
N LEU A 2 -6.25 -15.36 3.94
CA LEU A 2 -5.83 -16.22 5.08
C LEU A 2 -4.66 -17.15 4.71
N LEU A 3 -3.46 -16.60 4.84
CA LEU A 3 -2.16 -17.26 4.70
C LEU A 3 -2.02 -18.44 5.68
N GLY A 4 -1.82 -19.64 5.14
CA GLY A 4 -1.24 -20.77 5.87
C GLY A 4 0.17 -21.01 5.32
N TYR A 5 1.20 -20.73 6.12
CA TYR A 5 2.61 -20.85 5.70
C TYR A 5 2.98 -22.25 5.14
N ASN A 6 2.21 -23.29 5.44
CA ASN A 6 2.34 -24.66 4.90
C ASN A 6 1.02 -25.21 4.31
N ALA A 7 0.22 -24.39 3.61
CA ALA A 7 -0.99 -24.88 2.96
C ALA A 7 -0.64 -25.78 1.76
N LEU A 8 -1.21 -27.00 1.73
CA LEU A 8 -1.08 -27.94 0.59
C LEU A 8 -1.96 -27.54 -0.60
N SER A 9 -2.98 -26.72 -0.34
CA SER A 9 -3.91 -26.20 -1.33
C SER A 9 -4.32 -24.79 -0.95
N ASP A 10 -4.47 -23.93 -1.94
CA ASP A 10 -4.95 -22.57 -1.76
C ASP A 10 -5.93 -22.17 -2.87
N VAL A 11 -6.78 -21.20 -2.54
CA VAL A 11 -7.89 -20.76 -3.39
C VAL A 11 -7.93 -19.25 -3.39
N ALA A 12 -7.97 -18.66 -4.58
CA ALA A 12 -8.21 -17.23 -4.75
C ALA A 12 -9.38 -16.99 -5.70
N THR A 13 -10.11 -15.92 -5.42
CA THR A 13 -11.30 -15.53 -6.19
C THR A 13 -11.22 -14.04 -6.52
N ILE A 14 -11.57 -13.69 -7.76
CA ILE A 14 -11.80 -12.30 -8.17
C ILE A 14 -13.31 -12.09 -8.21
N ILE A 15 -13.80 -11.07 -7.49
CA ILE A 15 -15.21 -10.71 -7.46
C ILE A 15 -15.36 -9.25 -7.86
N GLY A 16 -16.28 -8.96 -8.77
CA GLY A 16 -16.59 -7.58 -9.17
C GLY A 16 -17.14 -6.79 -7.99
N TYR A 17 -16.52 -5.66 -7.66
CA TYR A 17 -16.88 -4.90 -6.46
C TYR A 17 -18.33 -4.40 -6.48
N HIS A 18 -18.81 -3.87 -7.59
CA HIS A 18 -20.19 -3.39 -7.71
C HIS A 18 -21.18 -4.52 -8.03
N THR A 19 -20.80 -5.40 -8.96
CA THR A 19 -21.69 -6.47 -9.47
C THR A 19 -21.83 -7.62 -8.48
N LYS A 20 -20.87 -7.77 -7.55
CA LYS A 20 -20.73 -8.93 -6.65
C LYS A 20 -20.66 -10.28 -7.38
N LYS A 21 -20.40 -10.26 -8.69
CA LYS A 21 -20.25 -11.47 -9.51
C LYS A 21 -18.86 -12.03 -9.32
N VAL A 22 -18.77 -13.35 -9.19
CA VAL A 22 -17.48 -14.07 -9.25
C VAL A 22 -17.00 -14.01 -10.69
N LEU A 23 -15.88 -13.34 -10.90
CA LEU A 23 -15.26 -13.16 -12.20
C LEU A 23 -14.18 -14.23 -12.45
N PHE A 24 -13.52 -14.68 -11.39
CA PHE A 24 -12.51 -15.71 -11.49
C PHE A 24 -12.44 -16.52 -10.20
N LEU A 25 -12.16 -17.80 -10.31
CA LEU A 25 -11.89 -18.70 -9.20
C LEU A 25 -10.81 -19.67 -9.64
N GLY A 26 -9.65 -19.63 -8.99
CA GLY A 26 -8.59 -20.59 -9.22
C GLY A 26 -8.17 -21.30 -7.96
N VAL A 27 -7.59 -22.47 -8.16
CA VAL A 27 -7.12 -23.37 -7.10
C VAL A 27 -5.70 -23.80 -7.46
N ARG A 28 -4.80 -23.77 -6.48
CA ARG A 28 -3.45 -24.32 -6.58
C ARG A 28 -3.30 -25.42 -5.56
N ASN A 29 -2.77 -26.57 -5.97
CA ASN A 29 -2.45 -27.68 -5.07
C ASN A 29 -0.99 -28.09 -5.24
N LYS A 30 -0.31 -28.28 -4.12
CA LYS A 30 1.02 -28.88 -3.99
C LYS A 30 0.98 -30.40 -3.90
N TYR A 31 -0.18 -30.94 -3.55
CA TYR A 31 -0.31 -32.33 -3.17
C TYR A 31 -1.25 -33.08 -4.12
N CYS A 32 -0.83 -34.28 -4.52
CA CYS A 32 -1.67 -35.27 -5.19
C CYS A 32 -1.40 -36.62 -4.55
N VAL A 33 -2.44 -37.23 -3.96
CA VAL A 33 -2.36 -38.54 -3.28
C VAL A 33 -1.78 -39.60 -4.20
N ILE A 34 -2.19 -39.62 -5.47
CA ILE A 34 -1.78 -40.65 -6.43
C ILE A 34 -0.30 -40.53 -6.76
N CYS A 35 0.20 -39.30 -6.98
CA CYS A 35 1.62 -39.04 -7.20
C CYS A 35 2.45 -39.39 -5.95
N GLU A 36 1.94 -39.05 -4.75
CA GLU A 36 2.65 -39.31 -3.51
C GLU A 36 2.80 -40.80 -3.21
N ILE A 37 1.73 -41.58 -3.44
CA ILE A 37 1.75 -43.03 -3.27
C ILE A 37 2.75 -43.66 -4.24
N ALA A 38 2.74 -43.25 -5.51
CA ALA A 38 3.67 -43.74 -6.53
C ALA A 38 5.13 -43.44 -6.14
N LEU A 39 5.41 -42.21 -5.68
CA LEU A 39 6.74 -41.80 -5.21
C LEU A 39 7.22 -42.64 -4.02
N LYS A 40 6.37 -42.83 -3.01
CA LYS A 40 6.70 -43.63 -1.81
C LYS A 40 6.88 -45.12 -2.09
N SER A 41 6.17 -45.64 -3.08
CA SER A 41 6.22 -47.06 -3.43
C SER A 41 7.22 -47.38 -4.55
N GLY A 42 7.93 -46.38 -5.08
CA GLY A 42 8.89 -46.54 -6.18
C GLY A 42 8.26 -47.05 -7.48
N LYS A 43 6.93 -46.96 -7.62
CA LYS A 43 6.17 -47.47 -8.77
C LYS A 43 5.86 -46.34 -9.75
N PRO A 44 5.73 -46.65 -11.05
CA PRO A 44 5.33 -45.65 -12.04
C PRO A 44 3.95 -45.08 -11.69
N ILE A 45 3.77 -43.78 -11.94
CA ILE A 45 2.53 -43.08 -11.64
C ILE A 45 1.41 -43.65 -12.50
N ARG A 46 0.37 -44.22 -11.86
CA ARG A 46 -0.84 -44.66 -12.57
C ARG A 46 -1.50 -43.48 -13.28
N SER A 47 -2.05 -43.73 -14.47
CA SER A 47 -2.78 -42.72 -15.24
C SER A 47 -3.91 -42.10 -14.40
N HIS A 48 -3.88 -40.78 -14.24
CA HIS A 48 -4.89 -40.02 -13.51
C HIS A 48 -4.85 -38.55 -13.89
N THR A 49 -5.94 -37.82 -13.62
CA THR A 49 -5.95 -36.35 -13.71
C THR A 49 -5.21 -35.77 -12.51
N CYS A 50 -3.96 -35.36 -12.71
CA CYS A 50 -3.15 -34.76 -11.66
C CYS A 50 -3.58 -33.30 -11.40
N TYR A 51 -3.93 -33.00 -10.15
CA TYR A 51 -4.28 -31.64 -9.72
C TYR A 51 -3.14 -30.93 -8.97
N LYS A 52 -1.95 -31.55 -8.88
CA LYS A 52 -0.72 -30.93 -8.37
C LYS A 52 -0.18 -29.96 -9.43
N LYS A 53 -0.69 -28.73 -9.39
CA LYS A 53 -0.35 -27.65 -10.34
C LYS A 53 0.56 -26.59 -9.73
N TRP A 54 1.18 -26.89 -8.58
CA TRP A 54 2.02 -25.92 -7.86
C TRP A 54 3.23 -26.58 -7.22
N SER A 55 4.41 -26.05 -7.50
CA SER A 55 5.70 -26.48 -6.95
C SER A 55 6.37 -25.43 -6.05
N SER A 56 5.97 -24.16 -6.15
CA SER A 56 6.59 -23.04 -5.41
C SER A 56 6.05 -22.89 -3.98
N THR A 57 6.29 -21.77 -3.30
CA THR A 57 5.89 -21.54 -1.89
C THR A 57 4.38 -21.49 -1.70
N SER A 58 3.86 -21.83 -0.51
CA SER A 58 2.40 -21.82 -0.28
C SER A 58 1.85 -20.39 -0.25
N THR A 59 2.66 -19.44 0.21
CA THR A 59 2.34 -18.01 0.27
C THR A 59 2.18 -17.37 -1.11
N SER A 60 2.76 -17.96 -2.16
CA SER A 60 2.71 -17.41 -3.51
C SER A 60 1.55 -17.95 -4.35
N MET A 61 0.84 -18.99 -3.90
CA MET A 61 -0.31 -19.56 -4.61
C MET A 61 -1.41 -18.53 -4.86
N GLU A 62 -1.83 -17.81 -3.82
CA GLU A 62 -2.92 -16.84 -3.95
C GLU A 62 -2.59 -15.74 -4.97
N SER A 63 -1.39 -15.17 -4.86
CA SER A 63 -0.92 -14.14 -5.79
C SER A 63 -0.85 -14.63 -7.23
N ASP A 64 -0.47 -15.89 -7.44
CA ASP A 64 -0.41 -16.50 -8.78
C ASP A 64 -1.80 -16.72 -9.37
N ILE A 65 -2.74 -17.22 -8.57
CA ILE A 65 -4.14 -17.40 -8.97
C ILE A 65 -4.76 -16.06 -9.37
N ILE A 66 -4.51 -14.99 -8.61
CA ILE A 66 -5.04 -13.67 -8.97
C ILE A 66 -4.43 -13.18 -10.28
N VAL A 67 -3.12 -13.35 -10.50
CA VAL A 67 -2.47 -12.94 -11.75
C VAL A 67 -3.02 -13.72 -12.94
N GLU A 68 -3.24 -15.04 -12.81
CA GLU A 68 -3.92 -15.87 -13.82
C GLU A 68 -5.30 -15.28 -14.14
N GLY A 69 -6.12 -14.99 -13.12
CA GLY A 69 -7.44 -14.42 -13.32
C GLY A 69 -7.47 -13.04 -13.98
N PHE A 70 -6.42 -12.23 -13.79
CA PHE A 70 -6.26 -10.96 -14.51
C PHE A 70 -5.85 -11.19 -15.97
N LYS A 71 -4.93 -12.13 -16.25
CA LYS A 71 -4.53 -12.48 -17.62
C LYS A 71 -5.71 -13.04 -18.43
N GLU A 72 -6.54 -13.87 -17.81
CA GLU A 72 -7.67 -14.51 -18.49
C GLU A 72 -8.91 -13.60 -18.62
N SER A 73 -8.94 -12.44 -17.95
CA SER A 73 -10.14 -11.60 -17.87
C SER A 73 -10.69 -11.12 -19.22
N ILE A 74 -9.82 -10.79 -20.19
CA ILE A 74 -10.23 -10.41 -21.54
C ILE A 74 -10.80 -11.62 -22.27
N THR A 75 -10.12 -12.76 -22.24
CA THR A 75 -10.57 -13.98 -22.91
C THR A 75 -11.89 -14.52 -22.34
N MET A 76 -12.04 -14.49 -21.02
CA MET A 76 -13.21 -15.04 -20.33
C MET A 76 -14.43 -14.13 -20.39
N HIS A 77 -14.22 -12.81 -20.25
CA HIS A 77 -15.32 -11.86 -20.02
C HIS A 77 -15.26 -10.62 -20.89
N ASN A 78 -14.20 -10.46 -21.70
CA ASN A 78 -13.89 -9.23 -22.43
C ASN A 78 -13.83 -7.99 -21.52
N LEU A 79 -13.23 -8.14 -20.33
CA LEU A 79 -13.13 -7.09 -19.31
C LEU A 79 -11.68 -6.78 -18.95
N ILE A 80 -11.42 -5.50 -18.68
CA ILE A 80 -10.16 -5.03 -18.07
C ILE A 80 -10.42 -4.71 -16.61
N TYR A 81 -9.67 -5.35 -15.71
CA TYR A 81 -9.73 -5.06 -14.28
C TYR A 81 -8.76 -3.92 -13.93
N ALA A 82 -9.26 -2.68 -14.00
CA ALA A 82 -8.45 -1.49 -13.76
C ALA A 82 -7.98 -1.32 -12.30
N LYS A 83 -8.79 -1.78 -11.35
CA LYS A 83 -8.59 -1.55 -9.91
C LYS A 83 -8.67 -2.88 -9.15
N LEU A 84 -7.73 -3.10 -8.25
CA LEU A 84 -7.71 -4.24 -7.34
C LEU A 84 -7.94 -3.76 -5.91
N ILE A 85 -8.95 -4.32 -5.24
CA ILE A 85 -9.18 -4.08 -3.81
C ILE A 85 -8.54 -5.23 -3.05
N GLY A 86 -7.55 -4.93 -2.23
CA GLY A 86 -6.76 -5.94 -1.51
C GLY A 86 -6.44 -5.53 -0.08
N ASP A 87 -5.95 -6.49 0.69
CA ASP A 87 -5.31 -6.21 1.97
C ASP A 87 -3.92 -5.58 1.74
N GLY A 88 -3.27 -5.12 2.80
CA GLY A 88 -1.94 -4.47 2.75
C GLY A 88 -0.78 -5.32 2.23
N ASP A 89 -1.03 -6.55 1.75
CA ASP A 89 -0.01 -7.36 1.10
C ASP A 89 0.30 -6.81 -0.31
N SER A 90 1.57 -6.53 -0.59
CA SER A 90 2.05 -6.05 -1.89
C SER A 90 2.39 -7.17 -2.86
N SER A 91 2.46 -8.43 -2.40
CA SER A 91 2.88 -9.58 -3.21
C SER A 91 2.10 -9.73 -4.52
N VAL A 92 0.77 -9.62 -4.45
CA VAL A 92 -0.14 -9.68 -5.61
C VAL A 92 0.08 -8.51 -6.56
N THR A 93 0.25 -7.31 -5.99
CA THR A 93 0.36 -6.07 -6.77
C THR A 93 1.66 -6.05 -7.56
N LYS A 94 2.76 -6.45 -6.92
CA LYS A 94 4.07 -6.61 -7.55
C LYS A 94 3.99 -7.59 -8.72
N LYS A 95 3.42 -8.78 -8.53
CA LYS A 95 3.28 -9.77 -9.61
C LYS A 95 2.39 -9.29 -10.76
N LEU A 96 1.31 -8.55 -10.48
CA LEU A 96 0.46 -7.98 -11.54
C LEU A 96 1.22 -6.92 -12.36
N HIS A 97 2.07 -6.11 -11.74
CA HIS A 97 2.87 -5.11 -12.46
C HIS A 97 4.00 -5.72 -13.27
N THR A 98 4.56 -6.85 -12.83
CA THR A 98 5.48 -7.65 -13.65
C THR A 98 4.74 -8.32 -14.81
N ALA A 99 3.60 -8.94 -14.54
CA ALA A 99 2.84 -9.70 -15.52
C ALA A 99 2.18 -8.84 -16.61
N LYS A 100 1.94 -7.55 -16.34
CA LYS A 100 1.34 -6.57 -17.27
C LYS A 100 0.18 -7.16 -18.09
N PRO A 101 -0.88 -7.69 -17.44
CA PRO A 101 -1.92 -8.50 -18.11
C PRO A 101 -2.69 -7.75 -19.20
N TYR A 102 -2.62 -6.42 -19.22
CA TYR A 102 -3.32 -5.54 -20.17
C TYR A 102 -2.36 -4.71 -21.02
N GLY A 103 -1.10 -5.16 -21.15
CA GLY A 103 -0.06 -4.47 -21.89
C GLY A 103 0.79 -3.48 -21.08
N PRO A 104 1.85 -2.92 -21.68
CA PRO A 104 2.85 -2.12 -20.97
C PRO A 104 2.34 -0.75 -20.49
N ASN A 105 1.33 -0.21 -21.16
CA ASN A 105 0.79 1.12 -20.87
C ASN A 105 -0.32 1.12 -19.83
N PHE A 106 -0.77 -0.06 -19.36
CA PHE A 106 -1.88 -0.16 -18.43
C PHE A 106 -1.44 -0.76 -17.10
N LYS A 107 -1.63 0.00 -16.01
CA LYS A 107 -1.30 -0.43 -14.65
C LYS A 107 -2.57 -0.64 -13.83
N VAL A 108 -2.68 -1.82 -13.25
CA VAL A 108 -3.70 -2.11 -12.23
C VAL A 108 -3.41 -1.29 -10.96
N VAL A 109 -4.38 -0.48 -10.55
CA VAL A 109 -4.29 0.37 -9.35
C VAL A 109 -4.77 -0.42 -8.13
N LYS A 110 -3.94 -0.49 -7.08
CA LYS A 110 -4.32 -1.10 -5.81
C LYS A 110 -5.11 -0.10 -4.96
N ILE A 111 -6.21 -0.55 -4.39
CA ILE A 111 -7.00 0.16 -3.37
C ILE A 111 -6.94 -0.66 -2.08
N GLU A 112 -6.43 -0.04 -1.02
CA GLU A 112 -6.34 -0.66 0.30
C GLU A 112 -7.72 -0.88 0.91
N CYS A 113 -7.95 -2.07 1.49
CA CYS A 113 -9.20 -2.41 2.15
C CYS A 113 -9.42 -1.54 3.41
N THR A 114 -10.59 -0.90 3.53
CA THR A 114 -11.00 -0.10 4.70
C THR A 114 -10.88 -0.84 6.03
N ASN A 115 -11.24 -2.13 6.06
CA ASN A 115 -11.09 -2.93 7.28
C ASN A 115 -9.63 -3.12 7.66
N HIS A 116 -8.73 -3.22 6.68
CA HIS A 116 -7.30 -3.31 6.88
C HIS A 116 -6.73 -1.98 7.36
N ILE A 117 -7.08 -0.86 6.71
CA ILE A 117 -6.69 0.51 7.11
C ILE A 117 -7.08 0.78 8.57
N MET A 118 -8.34 0.52 8.93
CA MET A 118 -8.85 0.73 10.29
C MET A 118 -8.20 -0.22 11.32
N ARG A 119 -7.81 -1.43 10.91
CA ARG A 119 -7.09 -2.37 11.77
C ARG A 119 -5.66 -1.88 12.01
N ASN A 120 -4.97 -1.43 10.97
CA ASN A 120 -3.61 -0.91 11.06
C ASN A 120 -3.54 0.33 11.94
N TYR A 121 -4.48 1.28 11.77
CA TYR A 121 -4.59 2.45 12.65
C TYR A 121 -4.71 2.06 14.13
N ILE A 122 -5.62 1.14 14.46
CA ILE A 122 -5.82 0.71 15.85
C ILE A 122 -4.66 -0.13 16.38
N ASN A 123 -4.02 -0.95 15.54
CA ASN A 123 -2.84 -1.71 15.93
C ASN A 123 -1.68 -0.76 16.29
N ARG A 124 -1.44 0.28 15.47
CA ARG A 124 -0.40 1.28 15.73
C ARG A 124 -0.66 2.03 17.04
N LEU A 125 -1.89 2.46 17.29
CA LEU A 125 -2.25 3.07 18.57
C LEU A 125 -2.09 2.10 19.75
N ARG A 126 -2.43 0.82 19.59
CA ARG A 126 -2.23 -0.20 20.63
C ARG A 126 -0.75 -0.41 20.94
N GLU A 127 0.12 -0.42 19.94
CA GLU A 127 1.57 -0.52 20.14
C GLU A 127 2.08 0.63 21.01
N MET A 128 1.62 1.87 20.77
CA MET A 128 1.96 3.04 21.60
C MET A 128 1.57 2.86 23.07
N THR A 129 0.44 2.20 23.36
CA THR A 129 0.03 1.95 24.76
C THR A 129 0.99 1.04 25.53
N THR A 130 1.80 0.26 24.80
CA THR A 130 2.75 -0.69 25.40
C THR A 130 4.19 -0.15 25.45
N LYS A 131 4.56 0.73 24.52
CA LYS A 131 5.89 1.33 24.46
C LYS A 131 6.10 2.28 25.64
N HIS A 132 7.28 2.26 26.24
CA HIS A 132 7.64 3.16 27.36
C HIS A 132 8.18 4.51 26.88
N LYS A 133 8.64 4.58 25.63
CA LYS A 133 9.16 5.79 24.99
C LYS A 133 8.33 6.11 23.74
N SER A 134 8.14 7.40 23.47
CA SER A 134 7.59 7.88 22.21
C SER A 134 8.62 7.74 21.08
N SER A 135 8.21 7.98 19.84
CA SER A 135 9.13 8.04 18.69
C SER A 135 10.20 9.12 18.82
N GLU A 136 10.02 10.11 19.69
CA GLU A 136 11.02 11.16 20.00
C GLU A 136 11.96 10.78 21.15
N GLY A 137 11.82 9.58 21.73
CA GLY A 137 12.68 9.10 22.81
C GLY A 137 12.24 9.50 24.22
N HIS A 138 11.24 10.38 24.35
CA HIS A 138 10.68 10.82 25.63
C HIS A 138 9.96 9.69 26.37
N ILE A 139 10.11 9.63 27.69
CA ILE A 139 9.38 8.68 28.54
C ILE A 139 7.90 9.03 28.54
N VAL A 140 7.05 8.06 28.21
CA VAL A 140 5.59 8.24 28.22
C VAL A 140 5.02 7.73 29.55
N PRO A 141 4.45 8.61 30.39
CA PRO A 141 3.82 8.25 31.66
C PRO A 141 2.82 7.10 31.52
N GLY A 142 2.82 6.18 32.49
CA GLY A 142 1.89 5.05 32.51
C GLY A 142 0.41 5.48 32.53
N SER A 143 0.11 6.61 33.17
CA SER A 143 -1.22 7.23 33.21
C SER A 143 -1.70 7.62 31.80
N LEU A 144 -0.86 8.29 31.00
CA LEU A 144 -1.21 8.69 29.62
C LEU A 144 -1.35 7.49 28.69
N ARG A 145 -0.52 6.45 28.85
CA ARG A 145 -0.65 5.19 28.10
C ARG A 145 -1.96 4.47 28.43
N GLN A 146 -2.36 4.48 29.70
CA GLN A 146 -3.63 3.93 30.14
C GLN A 146 -4.82 4.74 29.60
N ILE A 147 -4.75 6.07 29.61
CA ILE A 147 -5.75 6.95 28.99
C ILE A 147 -5.90 6.66 27.49
N LEU A 148 -4.79 6.54 26.75
CA LEU A 148 -4.82 6.19 25.34
C LEU A 148 -5.50 4.83 25.14
N LYS A 149 -5.13 3.83 25.95
CA LYS A 149 -5.71 2.48 25.91
C LYS A 149 -7.22 2.49 26.14
N ASP A 150 -7.69 3.27 27.11
CA ASP A 150 -9.11 3.41 27.42
C ASP A 150 -9.88 4.18 26.34
N ARG A 151 -9.21 5.10 25.64
CA ARG A 151 -9.78 5.89 24.54
C ARG A 151 -9.65 5.27 23.15
N LEU A 152 -8.96 4.13 22.97
CA LEU A 152 -8.82 3.45 21.67
C LEU A 152 -10.15 3.23 20.94
N ARG A 153 -11.19 2.82 21.68
CA ARG A 153 -12.53 2.60 21.09
C ARG A 153 -13.16 3.92 20.66
N LYS A 154 -13.01 4.97 21.47
CA LYS A 154 -13.50 6.32 21.14
C LYS A 154 -12.78 6.87 19.91
N LEU A 155 -11.47 6.67 19.78
CA LEU A 155 -10.69 7.06 18.59
C LEU A 155 -11.17 6.34 17.33
N ARG A 156 -11.37 5.02 17.41
CA ARG A 156 -11.94 4.24 16.30
C ARG A 156 -13.33 4.77 15.89
N SER A 157 -14.20 4.99 16.88
CA SER A 157 -15.54 5.50 16.65
C SER A 157 -15.52 6.92 16.09
N GLY A 158 -14.61 7.77 16.57
CA GLY A 158 -14.40 9.11 16.07
C GLY A 158 -14.06 9.12 14.59
N VAL A 159 -13.07 8.32 14.16
CA VAL A 159 -12.75 8.16 12.73
C VAL A 159 -13.96 7.69 11.93
N THR A 160 -14.72 6.72 12.46
CA THR A 160 -15.94 6.22 11.80
C THR A 160 -16.99 7.33 11.66
N MET A 161 -17.14 8.20 12.67
CA MET A 161 -18.03 9.35 12.64
C MET A 161 -17.56 10.42 11.66
N VAL A 162 -16.26 10.70 11.57
CA VAL A 162 -15.72 11.65 10.59
C VAL A 162 -15.99 11.18 9.16
N ILE A 163 -15.86 9.88 8.89
CA ILE A 163 -16.17 9.30 7.58
C ILE A 163 -17.66 9.48 7.24
N GLN A 164 -18.55 9.32 8.23
CA GLN A 164 -20.00 9.40 8.02
C GLN A 164 -20.55 10.84 8.03
N TYR A 165 -19.91 11.74 8.77
CA TYR A 165 -20.31 13.14 8.96
C TYR A 165 -19.08 14.07 8.90
N PRO A 166 -18.52 14.31 7.70
CA PRO A 166 -17.24 15.01 7.52
C PRO A 166 -17.21 16.43 8.08
N TYR A 167 -18.37 17.08 8.19
CA TYR A 167 -18.50 18.48 8.59
C TYR A 167 -18.66 18.71 10.10
N ILE A 168 -18.74 17.65 10.93
CA ILE A 168 -19.21 17.78 12.33
C ILE A 168 -18.14 17.45 13.39
N LEU A 169 -17.05 16.74 13.08
CA LEU A 169 -16.13 16.26 14.12
C LEU A 169 -14.66 16.19 13.68
N THR A 170 -13.76 16.87 14.40
CA THR A 170 -12.32 16.63 14.33
C THR A 170 -11.91 15.56 15.34
N VAL A 171 -11.03 14.62 14.95
CA VAL A 171 -10.52 13.55 15.83
C VAL A 171 -9.79 14.13 17.06
N VAL A 172 -9.25 15.34 16.93
CA VAL A 172 -8.65 16.15 18.01
C VAL A 172 -9.59 16.33 19.20
N ASN A 173 -10.91 16.40 18.96
CA ASN A 173 -11.92 16.57 20.01
C ASN A 173 -12.06 15.36 20.96
N ILE A 174 -11.37 14.24 20.73
CA ILE A 174 -11.44 13.04 21.58
C ILE A 174 -10.54 13.15 22.82
N PHE A 175 -9.48 13.95 22.69
CA PHE A 175 -8.54 14.26 23.78
C PHE A 175 -8.72 15.69 24.32
N ALA A 176 -9.32 16.58 23.53
CA ALA A 176 -9.68 17.93 23.95
C ALA A 176 -10.93 17.96 24.85
N LYS A 177 -11.04 19.04 25.64
CA LYS A 177 -12.11 19.26 26.62
C LYS A 177 -13.48 19.39 25.93
N LYS A 178 -14.41 18.45 26.18
CA LYS A 178 -15.80 18.51 25.65
C LYS A 178 -16.81 19.16 26.61
N LYS A 179 -16.51 19.20 27.91
CA LYS A 179 -17.30 19.86 28.97
C LYS A 179 -16.36 20.51 29.98
N ILE A 180 -16.84 21.53 30.70
CA ILE A 180 -16.08 22.31 31.69
C ILE A 180 -15.39 21.43 32.76
N SER A 181 -15.90 20.22 33.03
CA SER A 181 -15.38 19.26 34.01
C SER A 181 -14.40 18.19 33.48
N GLU A 182 -14.13 18.09 32.17
CA GLU A 182 -13.18 17.11 31.64
C GLU A 182 -11.75 17.67 31.60
N VAL A 183 -10.78 16.85 32.03
CA VAL A 183 -9.35 17.18 31.97
C VAL A 183 -8.86 17.06 30.52
N ASN A 184 -8.16 18.09 30.03
CA ASN A 184 -7.52 18.09 28.72
C ASN A 184 -6.13 17.46 28.83
N TYR A 185 -5.93 16.30 28.23
CA TYR A 185 -4.65 15.59 28.28
C TYR A 185 -3.73 15.89 27.09
N VAL A 186 -4.18 16.71 26.12
CA VAL A 186 -3.38 17.04 24.94
C VAL A 186 -2.05 17.71 25.30
N PRO A 187 -1.99 18.71 26.21
CA PRO A 187 -0.72 19.33 26.58
C PRO A 187 0.29 18.33 27.17
N ASP A 188 -0.15 17.47 28.10
CA ASP A 188 0.70 16.45 28.71
C ASP A 188 1.19 15.42 27.67
N MET A 189 0.33 15.08 26.71
CA MET A 189 0.68 14.17 25.61
C MET A 189 1.66 14.81 24.61
N GLN A 190 1.61 16.13 24.41
CA GLN A 190 2.57 16.87 23.59
C GLN A 190 3.94 16.89 24.27
N LEU A 191 4.00 17.16 25.57
CA LEU A 191 5.26 17.21 26.34
C LEU A 191 6.05 15.89 26.30
N CYS A 192 5.38 14.74 26.22
CA CYS A 192 6.02 13.43 26.16
C CYS A 192 6.10 12.83 24.73
N GLY A 193 5.77 13.59 23.68
CA GLY A 193 5.78 13.12 22.29
C GLY A 193 4.74 12.02 21.98
N LEU A 194 3.80 11.73 22.88
CA LEU A 194 2.73 10.76 22.61
C LEU A 194 1.71 11.32 21.61
N PHE A 195 1.47 12.64 21.65
CA PHE A 195 0.53 13.29 20.74
C PHE A 195 1.02 13.26 19.29
N SER A 196 2.32 13.48 19.05
CA SER A 196 2.92 13.40 17.71
C SER A 196 2.83 11.98 17.14
N ASP A 197 3.03 10.95 17.97
CA ASP A 197 2.82 9.55 17.59
C ASP A 197 1.37 9.26 17.18
N ILE A 198 0.39 9.76 17.95
CA ILE A 198 -1.04 9.62 17.64
C ILE A 198 -1.39 10.32 16.33
N MET A 199 -0.88 11.54 16.13
CA MET A 199 -1.10 12.32 14.91
C MET A 199 -0.45 11.66 13.69
N SER A 200 0.75 11.09 13.82
CA SER A 200 1.41 10.31 12.77
C SER A 200 0.57 9.11 12.31
N ALA A 201 -0.08 8.39 13.25
CA ALA A 201 -1.01 7.33 12.91
C ALA A 201 -2.27 7.84 12.19
N LEU A 202 -2.73 9.05 12.52
CA LEU A 202 -3.85 9.70 11.83
C LEU A 202 -3.49 10.17 10.42
N HIS A 203 -2.29 10.70 10.19
CA HIS A 203 -1.83 11.11 8.86
C HIS A 203 -1.80 9.92 7.88
N LEU A 204 -1.30 8.76 8.31
CA LEU A 204 -1.36 7.52 7.53
C LEU A 204 -2.79 7.10 7.19
N LEU A 205 -3.71 7.27 8.14
CA LEU A 205 -5.12 6.97 7.92
C LEU A 205 -5.74 7.96 6.91
N ALA A 206 -5.42 9.25 7.02
CA ALA A 206 -5.88 10.31 6.12
C ALA A 206 -5.34 10.15 4.69
N HIS A 207 -4.13 9.63 4.53
CA HIS A 207 -3.57 9.25 3.21
C HIS A 207 -4.45 8.24 2.47
N HIS A 208 -5.17 7.36 3.19
CA HIS A 208 -6.13 6.41 2.62
C HIS A 208 -7.60 6.85 2.74
N SER A 209 -7.85 8.15 2.93
CA SER A 209 -9.20 8.73 3.12
C SER A 209 -10.18 8.37 2.01
N SER A 210 -9.74 8.34 0.75
CA SER A 210 -10.58 7.95 -0.39
C SER A 210 -11.20 6.56 -0.21
N SER A 211 -10.40 5.55 0.16
CA SER A 211 -10.91 4.20 0.42
C SER A 211 -11.92 4.19 1.57
N LEU A 212 -11.64 4.96 2.64
CA LEU A 212 -12.49 5.07 3.82
C LEU A 212 -13.85 5.71 3.51
N ILE A 213 -13.87 6.81 2.77
CA ILE A 213 -15.09 7.52 2.35
C ILE A 213 -15.97 6.62 1.49
N TYR A 214 -15.37 5.92 0.52
CA TYR A 214 -16.12 5.02 -0.37
C TYR A 214 -16.41 3.64 0.25
N GLY A 215 -15.99 3.38 1.49
CA GLY A 215 -16.28 2.14 2.22
C GLY A 215 -15.71 0.86 1.58
N VAL A 216 -14.62 0.99 0.81
CA VAL A 216 -14.13 -0.07 -0.08
C VAL A 216 -13.52 -1.22 0.72
N ASN A 217 -14.04 -2.45 0.55
CA ASN A 217 -13.55 -3.61 1.29
C ASN A 217 -13.61 -4.91 0.48
N ASN A 218 -12.84 -5.91 0.94
CA ASN A 218 -12.72 -7.24 0.35
C ASN A 218 -13.55 -8.32 1.09
N ASN A 219 -14.45 -7.94 2.01
CA ASN A 219 -15.20 -8.90 2.85
C ASN A 219 -15.98 -9.95 2.02
N CYS A 220 -16.48 -9.54 0.86
CA CYS A 220 -17.21 -10.44 -0.03
C CYS A 220 -16.30 -11.58 -0.53
N VAL A 221 -15.07 -11.25 -0.93
CA VAL A 221 -14.07 -12.23 -1.37
C VAL A 221 -13.63 -13.10 -0.20
N GLU A 222 -13.36 -12.53 0.97
CA GLU A 222 -12.96 -13.30 2.15
C GLU A 222 -14.04 -14.30 2.58
N GLY A 223 -15.31 -13.86 2.57
CA GLY A 223 -16.46 -14.71 2.88
C GLY A 223 -16.63 -15.83 1.87
N TYR A 224 -16.48 -15.52 0.57
CA TYR A 224 -16.57 -16.52 -0.49
C TYR A 224 -15.43 -17.53 -0.43
N ASN A 225 -14.18 -17.07 -0.31
CA ASN A 225 -13.01 -17.95 -0.15
C ASN A 225 -13.16 -18.84 1.08
N SER A 226 -13.70 -18.33 2.19
CA SER A 226 -13.97 -19.12 3.39
C SER A 226 -15.00 -20.24 3.16
N LEU A 227 -15.96 -20.04 2.24
CA LEU A 227 -16.91 -21.07 1.84
C LEU A 227 -16.23 -22.09 0.91
N VAL A 228 -15.53 -21.63 -0.12
CA VAL A 228 -14.84 -22.51 -1.07
C VAL A 228 -13.79 -23.37 -0.37
N ALA A 229 -13.04 -22.80 0.58
CA ALA A 229 -12.06 -23.53 1.37
C ALA A 229 -12.66 -24.73 2.13
N LYS A 230 -13.92 -24.67 2.56
CA LYS A 230 -14.59 -25.82 3.21
C LYS A 230 -14.79 -27.01 2.27
N PHE A 231 -14.90 -26.75 0.98
CA PHE A 231 -15.13 -27.78 -0.04
C PHE A 231 -13.83 -28.22 -0.73
N VAL A 232 -12.83 -27.33 -0.82
CA VAL A 232 -11.51 -27.62 -1.40
C VAL A 232 -10.57 -28.29 -0.38
N GLY A 233 -11.01 -28.50 0.87
CA GLY A 233 -10.23 -29.19 1.90
C GLY A 233 -9.25 -28.30 2.67
N GLY A 234 -9.55 -27.00 2.78
CA GLY A 234 -8.75 -26.03 3.53
C GLY A 234 -8.77 -26.25 5.05
N LYS A 235 -7.57 -26.17 5.65
CA LYS A 235 -7.18 -26.24 7.07
C LYS A 235 -7.52 -27.49 7.90
N ARG A 236 -8.53 -28.31 7.56
CA ARG A 236 -8.73 -29.63 8.19
C ARG A 236 -9.18 -30.64 7.15
N ILE A 237 -8.32 -31.64 6.98
CA ILE A 237 -8.46 -32.93 6.30
C ILE A 237 -9.86 -33.22 5.74
N ASN A 238 -9.93 -33.43 4.42
CA ASN A 238 -10.74 -34.52 3.88
C ASN A 238 -9.98 -35.18 2.72
N PHE A 239 -9.35 -36.32 3.01
CA PHE A 239 -8.67 -37.19 2.06
C PHE A 239 -9.72 -37.94 1.23
N SER A 240 -10.44 -37.27 0.32
CA SER A 240 -11.18 -37.95 -0.75
C SER A 240 -12.05 -36.97 -1.55
N LEU A 241 -11.90 -37.04 -2.88
CA LEU A 241 -12.93 -36.80 -3.90
C LEU A 241 -13.19 -35.35 -4.40
N ARG A 242 -12.74 -35.18 -5.66
CA ARG A 242 -13.42 -34.50 -6.81
C ARG A 242 -12.98 -33.06 -7.15
N GLY A 243 -12.54 -32.92 -8.40
CA GLY A 243 -11.96 -31.72 -9.00
C GLY A 243 -12.95 -30.67 -9.56
N PRO A 244 -12.54 -29.87 -10.58
CA PRO A 244 -13.21 -28.65 -11.05
C PRO A 244 -14.70 -28.77 -11.43
N LEU A 245 -15.16 -29.96 -11.79
CA LEU A 245 -16.56 -30.25 -12.13
C LEU A 245 -17.53 -30.00 -10.97
N LEU A 246 -17.09 -30.15 -9.71
CA LEU A 246 -17.94 -29.94 -8.53
C LEU A 246 -18.21 -28.44 -8.29
N ILE A 247 -17.21 -27.58 -8.52
CA ILE A 247 -17.31 -26.12 -8.39
C ILE A 247 -18.28 -25.57 -9.45
N ARG A 248 -18.21 -26.10 -10.67
CA ARG A 248 -19.13 -25.76 -11.77
C ARG A 248 -20.58 -26.18 -11.47
N ASN A 249 -20.77 -27.33 -10.82
CA ASN A 249 -22.08 -27.80 -10.35
C ASN A 249 -22.61 -27.00 -9.14
N LEU A 250 -21.73 -26.52 -8.25
CA LEU A 250 -22.07 -25.63 -7.13
C LEU A 250 -22.56 -24.26 -7.62
N HIS A 251 -21.88 -23.68 -8.61
CA HIS A 251 -22.27 -22.44 -9.30
C HIS A 251 -23.58 -22.55 -10.07
N LYS A 252 -24.11 -23.75 -10.29
CA LYS A 252 -25.39 -24.00 -10.98
C LYS A 252 -26.53 -24.28 -9.98
N LYS A 253 -26.23 -24.92 -8.84
CA LYS A 253 -27.16 -25.22 -7.72
C LYS A 253 -27.40 -24.03 -6.78
N ILE A 254 -26.30 -23.33 -6.51
CA ILE A 254 -26.23 -21.93 -6.14
C ILE A 254 -27.56 -21.18 -6.11
N THR A 255 -28.06 -20.67 -7.23
CA THR A 255 -27.93 -20.91 -8.64
C THR A 255 -29.27 -20.36 -9.24
N ASN A 256 -29.87 -21.00 -10.23
CA ASN A 256 -31.31 -20.88 -10.54
C ASN A 256 -31.91 -19.53 -11.07
N TYR A 257 -31.32 -18.75 -12.00
CA TYR A 257 -29.98 -18.76 -12.57
C TYR A 257 -29.11 -17.87 -11.70
N SER A 258 -28.22 -18.43 -10.92
CA SER A 258 -27.66 -17.73 -9.75
C SER A 258 -28.61 -17.20 -8.66
N PRO A 259 -28.24 -17.33 -7.36
CA PRO A 259 -28.92 -18.00 -6.22
C PRO A 259 -30.09 -17.36 -5.50
N GLY A 260 -31.27 -18.00 -5.56
CA GLY A 260 -32.54 -17.38 -5.15
C GLY A 260 -33.50 -18.12 -4.21
N LYS A 261 -33.08 -18.97 -3.25
CA LYS A 261 -34.01 -19.52 -2.23
C LYS A 261 -33.47 -19.58 -0.80
N PHE A 262 -32.24 -20.06 -0.61
CA PHE A 262 -31.60 -20.12 0.72
C PHE A 262 -31.21 -18.74 1.27
N THR A 263 -30.96 -17.76 0.41
CA THR A 263 -30.60 -16.39 0.78
C THR A 263 -31.72 -15.70 1.55
N LYS A 264 -32.99 -15.90 1.16
CA LYS A 264 -34.15 -15.37 1.89
C LYS A 264 -34.32 -16.04 3.27
N SER A 265 -34.17 -17.37 3.35
CA SER A 265 -34.23 -18.10 4.64
C SER A 265 -33.07 -17.76 5.58
N PHE A 266 -31.88 -17.47 5.03
CA PHE A 266 -30.72 -17.00 5.80
C PHE A 266 -30.91 -15.57 6.32
N ILE A 267 -31.51 -14.66 5.53
CA ILE A 267 -31.85 -13.30 5.98
C ILE A 267 -32.84 -13.34 7.15
N ASP A 268 -33.89 -14.16 7.07
CA ASP A 268 -34.86 -14.34 8.17
C ASP A 268 -34.23 -14.97 9.42
N LYS A 269 -33.36 -15.98 9.26
CA LYS A 269 -32.63 -16.59 10.37
C LYS A 269 -31.63 -15.61 11.00
N LYS A 270 -31.03 -14.72 10.20
CA LYS A 270 -30.10 -13.68 10.65
C LYS A 270 -30.82 -12.56 11.40
N LEU A 271 -32.01 -12.14 10.97
CA LEU A 271 -32.87 -11.19 11.69
C LEU A 271 -33.32 -11.74 13.05
N ARG A 272 -33.72 -13.02 13.14
CA ARG A 272 -34.04 -13.69 14.41
C ARG A 272 -32.84 -13.78 15.35
N THR A 273 -31.64 -14.08 14.82
CA THR A 273 -30.41 -14.16 15.61
C THR A 273 -29.93 -12.79 16.11
N ILE A 274 -30.14 -11.72 15.34
CA ILE A 274 -29.82 -10.34 15.75
C ILE A 274 -30.73 -9.89 16.91
N ASN A 275 -32.04 -10.21 16.87
CA ASN A 275 -32.97 -9.92 17.96
C ASN A 275 -32.66 -10.74 19.24
N LEU A 276 -32.22 -11.98 19.10
CA LEU A 276 -31.74 -12.80 20.23
C LEU A 276 -30.41 -12.29 20.82
N ARG A 277 -29.48 -11.81 19.99
CA ARG A 277 -28.21 -11.20 20.46
C ARG A 277 -28.41 -9.86 21.15
N ARG A 278 -29.37 -9.04 20.71
CA ARG A 278 -29.78 -7.82 21.43
C ARG A 278 -30.28 -8.13 22.85
N LYS A 279 -30.99 -9.24 23.05
CA LYS A 279 -31.42 -9.71 24.40
C LYS A 279 -30.28 -10.35 25.22
N ALA A 280 -29.28 -10.97 24.59
CA ALA A 280 -28.18 -11.67 25.28
C ALA A 280 -26.99 -10.78 25.69
N THR A 281 -26.86 -9.58 25.12
CA THR A 281 -25.73 -8.65 25.42
C THR A 281 -25.78 -8.08 26.85
N VAL A 282 -26.89 -8.29 27.56
CA VAL A 282 -27.05 -7.88 28.96
C VAL A 282 -26.24 -8.75 29.94
N LYS A 283 -25.69 -9.91 29.54
CA LYS A 283 -25.38 -10.98 30.51
C LYS A 283 -23.95 -11.52 30.66
N ARG A 284 -22.89 -11.02 30.02
CA ARG A 284 -21.54 -11.62 30.22
C ARG A 284 -20.40 -10.62 30.34
N LEU A 285 -20.27 -10.14 31.57
CA LEU A 285 -19.01 -9.82 32.24
C LEU A 285 -18.23 -11.12 32.56
N PHE A 286 -16.89 -11.03 32.56
CA PHE A 286 -15.88 -11.92 33.17
C PHE A 286 -15.11 -12.99 32.35
N LYS A 287 -13.78 -12.73 32.28
CA LYS A 287 -12.56 -13.61 32.22
C LYS A 287 -12.29 -14.52 31.02
N SER A 288 -11.03 -14.94 30.69
CA SER A 288 -9.65 -14.40 30.84
C SER A 288 -8.70 -15.18 29.89
N ARG A 289 -7.50 -14.64 29.62
CA ARG A 289 -6.52 -14.99 28.56
C ARG A 289 -5.40 -15.94 29.04
N SER A 290 -4.71 -16.66 28.13
CA SER A 290 -3.35 -17.21 28.32
C SER A 290 -2.46 -17.15 27.05
N LYS A 291 -1.13 -17.24 27.22
CA LYS A 291 0.00 -16.63 26.46
C LYS A 291 0.59 -17.46 25.28
N VAL A 292 1.37 -16.78 24.41
CA VAL A 292 2.18 -17.28 23.27
C VAL A 292 3.65 -16.87 23.43
N THR A 293 4.61 -17.68 22.97
CA THR A 293 6.07 -17.39 22.91
C THR A 293 6.64 -17.32 21.48
N LYS A 294 7.76 -16.56 21.37
CA LYS A 294 8.56 -15.94 20.25
C LYS A 294 9.05 -16.91 19.13
N PHE A 295 9.09 -16.55 17.83
CA PHE A 295 9.94 -15.64 16.99
C PHE A 295 11.33 -16.21 16.57
N SER A 296 11.55 -16.36 15.25
CA SER A 296 12.85 -16.57 14.58
C SER A 296 12.90 -15.74 13.27
N GLY A 297 14.09 -15.21 12.94
CA GLY A 297 14.34 -14.10 12.01
C GLY A 297 14.32 -14.41 10.50
N PRO A 298 14.70 -13.43 9.65
CA PRO A 298 14.56 -13.49 8.18
C PRO A 298 15.66 -14.32 7.48
N ASP A 299 15.24 -15.00 6.40
CA ASP A 299 15.97 -15.98 5.59
C ASP A 299 16.95 -15.36 4.57
N LYS A 300 18.00 -16.11 4.23
CA LYS A 300 19.19 -15.72 3.43
C LYS A 300 19.01 -15.81 1.91
N ASP A 301 17.83 -16.15 1.41
CA ASP A 301 17.55 -16.30 -0.04
C ASP A 301 16.86 -15.07 -0.68
N TYR A 302 17.04 -13.88 -0.09
CA TYR A 302 16.50 -12.64 -0.64
C TYR A 302 17.41 -12.05 -1.73
N GLY A 303 17.23 -12.50 -2.98
CA GLY A 303 17.75 -11.81 -4.15
C GLY A 303 18.32 -12.71 -5.24
N ASP A 304 17.46 -13.47 -5.92
CA ASP A 304 17.81 -14.04 -7.22
C ASP A 304 17.20 -13.15 -8.31
N ILE A 305 18.07 -12.56 -9.13
CA ILE A 305 17.67 -11.73 -10.28
C ILE A 305 17.39 -12.72 -11.41
N ASP A 306 16.12 -12.95 -11.65
CA ASP A 306 15.66 -13.77 -12.76
C ASP A 306 16.09 -13.15 -14.09
N THR A 307 17.02 -13.81 -14.77
CA THR A 307 17.53 -13.49 -16.11
C THR A 307 16.50 -13.79 -17.21
N GLU A 308 15.26 -14.16 -16.86
CA GLU A 308 14.14 -14.43 -17.80
C GLU A 308 13.51 -13.20 -18.47
N LEU A 309 13.94 -11.96 -18.18
CA LEU A 309 13.53 -10.79 -18.96
C LEU A 309 14.29 -10.75 -20.29
N LYS A 310 13.88 -11.60 -21.24
CA LYS A 310 14.15 -11.45 -22.67
C LYS A 310 13.55 -10.12 -23.16
N CYS A 311 14.22 -9.00 -22.88
CA CYS A 311 14.01 -7.79 -23.67
C CYS A 311 14.72 -8.02 -24.99
N ASP A 312 13.94 -8.34 -26.03
CA ASP A 312 14.43 -8.36 -27.39
C ASP A 312 15.15 -7.03 -27.69
N GLN A 313 16.37 -7.11 -28.24
CA GLN A 313 17.02 -5.94 -28.81
C GLN A 313 16.12 -5.44 -29.94
N LEU A 314 15.49 -4.27 -29.74
CA LEU A 314 14.78 -3.58 -30.81
C LEU A 314 15.83 -3.14 -31.84
N ASN A 315 15.94 -3.88 -32.95
CA ASN A 315 16.69 -3.48 -34.13
C ASN A 315 15.94 -2.35 -34.86
N LEU A 316 15.93 -1.15 -34.26
CA LEU A 316 15.40 0.06 -34.87
C LEU A 316 16.52 0.77 -35.64
N ASP A 317 16.20 1.23 -36.85
CA ASP A 317 17.12 2.05 -37.64
C ASP A 317 17.38 3.41 -36.93
N PRO A 318 18.62 3.93 -36.93
CA PRO A 318 18.94 5.20 -36.27
C PRO A 318 18.08 6.38 -36.73
N GLN A 319 17.70 6.43 -38.01
CA GLN A 319 16.85 7.51 -38.53
C GLN A 319 15.42 7.38 -38.03
N GLU A 320 14.89 6.15 -37.96
CA GLU A 320 13.58 5.87 -37.39
C GLU A 320 13.51 6.24 -35.90
N PHE A 321 14.59 5.98 -35.15
CA PHE A 321 14.70 6.39 -33.75
C PHE A 321 14.64 7.91 -33.58
N GLU A 322 15.40 8.67 -34.38
CA GLU A 322 15.42 10.13 -34.28
C GLU A 322 14.07 10.74 -34.66
N ASN A 323 13.40 10.20 -35.69
CA ASN A 323 12.05 10.62 -36.08
C ASN A 323 11.04 10.38 -34.95
N LYS A 324 11.07 9.20 -34.30
CA LYS A 324 10.19 8.88 -33.16
C LYS A 324 10.46 9.75 -31.93
N LYS A 325 11.73 10.11 -31.70
CA LYS A 325 12.12 11.03 -30.63
C LYS A 325 11.53 12.43 -30.87
N ILE A 326 11.65 12.96 -32.09
CA ILE A 326 11.07 14.26 -32.44
C ILE A 326 9.55 14.22 -32.30
N GLU A 327 8.89 13.19 -32.82
CA GLU A 327 7.43 13.02 -32.70
C GLU A 327 6.97 12.98 -31.23
N PHE A 328 7.73 12.30 -30.36
CA PHE A 328 7.46 12.27 -28.93
C PHE A 328 7.62 13.65 -28.28
N LEU A 329 8.68 14.39 -28.60
CA LEU A 329 8.92 15.73 -28.07
C LEU A 329 7.85 16.73 -28.51
N GLU A 330 7.39 16.65 -29.77
CA GLU A 330 6.28 17.48 -30.25
C GLU A 330 4.97 17.18 -29.50
N LYS A 331 4.68 15.90 -29.20
CA LYS A 331 3.51 15.51 -28.39
C LYS A 331 3.56 16.05 -26.95
N LEU A 332 4.76 16.29 -26.42
CA LEU A 332 4.94 16.84 -25.07
C LEU A 332 4.73 18.35 -25.00
N LYS A 333 4.78 19.06 -26.14
CA LYS A 333 4.61 20.52 -26.19
C LYS A 333 3.21 20.94 -25.73
N LYS A 334 3.19 21.98 -24.93
CA LYS A 334 2.04 22.64 -24.30
C LYS A 334 2.20 24.13 -24.42
N THR A 335 1.09 24.84 -24.55
CA THR A 335 1.08 26.31 -24.49
C THR A 335 1.28 26.78 -23.05
N LYS A 336 1.67 28.05 -22.86
CA LYS A 336 1.83 28.63 -21.51
C LYS A 336 0.55 28.51 -20.67
N ASP A 337 -0.60 28.71 -21.27
CA ASP A 337 -1.90 28.58 -20.59
C ASP A 337 -2.19 27.14 -20.16
N GLN A 338 -1.83 26.16 -20.99
CA GLN A 338 -1.97 24.74 -20.64
C GLN A 338 -1.03 24.35 -19.50
N ILE A 339 0.22 24.84 -19.51
CA ILE A 339 1.16 24.62 -18.40
C ILE A 339 0.60 25.20 -17.11
N LEU A 340 0.04 26.42 -17.15
CA LEU A 340 -0.57 27.04 -15.98
C LEU A 340 -1.81 26.28 -15.47
N GLN A 341 -2.62 25.73 -16.38
CA GLN A 341 -3.75 24.88 -16.01
C GLN A 341 -3.29 23.59 -15.33
N ILE A 342 -2.26 22.93 -15.87
CA ILE A 342 -1.67 21.73 -15.27
C ILE A 342 -1.10 22.06 -13.89
N ALA A 343 -0.38 23.17 -13.74
CA ALA A 343 0.14 23.62 -12.46
C ALA A 343 -0.99 23.72 -11.41
N LYS A 344 -2.04 24.50 -11.71
CA LYS A 344 -3.20 24.65 -10.81
C LYS A 344 -3.92 23.33 -10.49
N ALA A 345 -4.05 22.44 -11.46
CA ALA A 345 -4.69 21.14 -11.26
C ALA A 345 -3.85 20.17 -10.40
N THR A 346 -2.56 20.45 -10.25
CA THR A 346 -1.58 19.53 -9.63
C THR A 346 -1.05 19.98 -8.27
N ILE A 347 -1.59 21.05 -7.68
CA ILE A 347 -1.28 21.54 -6.32
C ILE A 347 -1.41 20.43 -5.26
N GLY A 348 -2.32 19.47 -5.43
CA GLY A 348 -2.49 18.31 -4.54
C GLY A 348 -1.44 17.19 -4.71
N GLN A 349 -0.46 17.40 -5.58
CA GLN A 349 0.68 16.52 -5.88
C GLN A 349 0.30 15.04 -6.01
N PHE A 350 0.81 14.18 -5.11
CA PHE A 350 0.63 12.73 -5.16
C PHE A 350 -0.85 12.29 -5.09
N GLN A 351 -1.74 13.14 -4.58
CA GLN A 351 -3.18 12.87 -4.52
C GLN A 351 -3.88 13.12 -5.86
N CYS A 352 -3.23 13.84 -6.77
CA CYS A 352 -3.74 14.16 -8.10
C CYS A 352 -3.27 13.12 -9.14
N GLN A 353 -4.22 12.54 -9.88
CA GLN A 353 -3.89 11.60 -10.95
C GLN A 353 -3.21 12.28 -12.15
N GLU A 354 -3.51 13.54 -12.40
CA GLU A 354 -2.90 14.33 -13.48
C GLU A 354 -1.41 14.55 -13.21
N TRP A 355 -1.06 14.89 -11.96
CA TRP A 355 0.33 14.98 -11.49
C TRP A 355 1.11 13.68 -11.75
N LEU A 356 0.51 12.52 -11.48
CA LEU A 356 1.15 11.22 -11.75
C LEU A 356 1.35 10.95 -13.25
N LYS A 357 0.41 11.36 -14.10
CA LYS A 357 0.49 11.18 -15.55
C LYS A 357 1.59 12.04 -16.16
N ASP A 358 1.60 13.33 -15.84
CA ASP A 358 2.62 14.26 -16.36
C ASP A 358 4.03 13.89 -15.86
N ARG A 359 4.17 13.43 -14.62
CA ARG A 359 5.47 12.94 -14.11
C ARG A 359 5.93 11.63 -14.75
N GLN A 360 5.02 10.81 -15.27
CA GLN A 360 5.40 9.54 -15.91
C GLN A 360 6.02 9.77 -17.29
N ILE A 361 5.64 10.85 -17.97
CA ILE A 361 6.10 11.17 -19.33
C ILE A 361 7.26 12.18 -19.34
N ARG A 362 7.67 12.70 -18.18
CA ARG A 362 8.72 13.72 -18.02
C ARG A 362 9.84 13.25 -17.09
N LEU A 363 11.04 13.79 -17.26
CA LEU A 363 12.15 13.62 -16.34
C LEU A 363 11.97 14.56 -15.15
N THR A 364 11.77 13.97 -13.97
CA THR A 364 11.54 14.74 -12.75
C THR A 364 12.83 15.03 -11.97
N ALA A 365 12.89 16.17 -11.30
CA ALA A 365 14.02 16.64 -10.47
C ALA A 365 14.64 15.54 -9.57
N SER A 366 13.81 14.69 -8.96
CA SER A 366 14.26 13.55 -8.12
C SER A 366 15.20 12.54 -8.82
N ASN A 367 15.26 12.56 -10.16
CA ASN A 367 16.12 11.69 -10.97
C ASN A 367 17.36 12.41 -11.50
N PHE A 368 17.45 13.74 -11.40
CA PHE A 368 18.52 14.53 -12.01
C PHE A 368 19.90 14.10 -11.50
N GLY A 369 20.04 13.90 -10.18
CA GLY A 369 21.31 13.43 -9.62
C GLY A 369 21.79 12.11 -10.21
N LYS A 370 20.89 11.19 -10.59
CA LYS A 370 21.28 9.93 -11.24
C LYS A 370 21.71 10.16 -12.69
N ILE A 371 21.06 11.09 -13.37
CA ILE A 371 21.27 11.38 -14.79
C ILE A 371 22.53 12.23 -15.00
N CYS A 372 22.68 13.34 -14.26
CA CYS A 372 23.82 14.25 -14.36
C CYS A 372 25.15 13.59 -13.96
N LYS A 373 25.11 12.55 -13.12
CA LYS A 373 26.30 11.83 -12.63
C LYS A 373 26.62 10.56 -13.43
N LEU A 374 25.91 10.31 -14.53
CA LEU A 374 26.16 9.16 -15.39
C LEU A 374 27.55 9.23 -16.03
N ARG A 375 28.35 8.16 -15.85
CA ARG A 375 29.62 8.02 -16.56
C ARG A 375 29.38 7.52 -17.98
N PRO A 376 30.21 7.90 -18.97
CA PRO A 376 30.08 7.43 -20.35
C PRO A 376 29.99 5.90 -20.48
N ASN A 377 30.76 5.19 -19.66
CA ASN A 377 30.92 3.72 -19.70
C ASN A 377 29.86 2.97 -18.87
N THR A 378 29.00 3.67 -18.11
CA THR A 378 27.95 3.02 -17.32
C THR A 378 26.77 2.66 -18.23
N SER A 379 26.35 1.39 -18.20
CA SER A 379 25.19 0.93 -18.99
C SER A 379 23.93 1.72 -18.62
N ARG A 380 23.31 2.32 -19.64
CA ARG A 380 22.08 3.13 -19.50
C ARG A 380 20.84 2.28 -19.27
N ASN A 381 20.91 0.98 -19.58
CA ASN A 381 19.76 0.06 -19.54
C ASN A 381 19.13 -0.01 -18.15
N ASN A 382 19.93 -0.16 -17.09
CA ASN A 382 19.40 -0.25 -15.72
C ASN A 382 18.71 1.04 -15.28
N ILE A 383 19.21 2.19 -15.72
CA ILE A 383 18.59 3.49 -15.40
C ILE A 383 17.30 3.66 -16.18
N LEU A 384 17.29 3.33 -17.48
CA LEU A 384 16.07 3.36 -18.29
C LEU A 384 14.99 2.43 -17.74
N VAL A 385 15.37 1.21 -17.33
CA VAL A 385 14.46 0.28 -16.65
C VAL A 385 13.97 0.89 -15.33
N SER A 386 14.86 1.54 -14.58
CA SER A 386 14.50 2.23 -13.34
C SER A 386 13.48 3.36 -13.54
N LEU A 387 13.65 4.16 -14.59
CA LEU A 387 12.82 5.33 -14.88
C LEU A 387 11.47 4.94 -15.50
N LEU A 388 11.48 3.99 -16.45
CA LEU A 388 10.29 3.65 -17.24
C LEU A 388 9.40 2.60 -16.59
N TYR A 389 10.00 1.63 -15.90
CA TYR A 389 9.27 0.44 -15.44
C TYR A 389 9.17 0.32 -13.93
N THR A 390 10.03 1.02 -13.18
CA THR A 390 10.06 0.88 -11.72
C THR A 390 9.06 1.83 -11.11
N LYS A 391 8.03 1.28 -10.47
CA LYS A 391 7.05 2.07 -9.73
C LYS A 391 7.28 1.85 -8.25
N PHE A 392 7.59 2.95 -7.56
CA PHE A 392 7.84 2.96 -6.14
C PHE A 392 6.55 2.63 -5.37
N GLU A 393 6.56 1.55 -4.58
CA GLU A 393 5.39 1.06 -3.83
C GLU A 393 5.37 1.56 -2.38
N GLY A 394 6.29 2.45 -2.00
CA GLY A 394 6.49 2.85 -0.61
C GLY A 394 7.44 1.92 0.13
N ASN A 395 8.29 2.51 0.97
CA ASN A 395 9.14 1.81 1.94
C ASN A 395 9.00 2.48 3.32
N GLU A 396 9.57 1.88 4.36
CA GLU A 396 9.49 2.43 5.72
C GLU A 396 10.02 3.87 5.81
N SER A 397 11.08 4.21 5.06
CA SER A 397 11.62 5.58 5.02
C SER A 397 10.63 6.58 4.42
N THR A 398 9.92 6.23 3.36
CA THR A 398 8.88 7.11 2.78
C THR A 398 7.62 7.18 3.62
N LYS A 399 7.24 6.09 4.30
CA LYS A 399 6.16 6.14 5.29
C LYS A 399 6.54 7.05 6.46
N TYR A 400 7.81 7.01 6.89
CA TYR A 400 8.32 7.91 7.91
C TYR A 400 8.31 9.36 7.41
N GLY A 401 8.78 9.60 6.18
CA GLY A 401 8.70 10.90 5.51
C GLY A 401 7.29 11.48 5.54
N ILE A 402 6.31 10.76 4.98
CA ILE A 402 4.89 11.16 4.94
C ILE A 402 4.34 11.48 6.35
N GLN A 403 4.78 10.75 7.39
CA GLN A 403 4.34 10.99 8.76
C GLN A 403 4.92 12.27 9.36
N HIS A 404 6.19 12.57 9.06
CA HIS A 404 6.96 13.59 9.75
C HIS A 404 7.08 14.91 9.00
N GLU A 405 6.87 14.90 7.69
CA GLU A 405 6.92 16.09 6.83
C GLU A 405 5.99 17.22 7.31
N PRO A 406 4.73 16.98 7.73
CA PRO A 406 3.88 18.06 8.27
C PRO A 406 4.42 18.69 9.55
N PHE A 407 5.11 17.92 10.40
CA PHE A 407 5.75 18.46 11.61
C PHE A 407 6.97 19.30 11.23
N ALA A 408 7.80 18.82 10.30
CA ALA A 408 8.93 19.58 9.78
C ALA A 408 8.50 20.91 9.12
N ILE A 409 7.38 20.92 8.39
CA ILE A 409 6.75 22.14 7.88
C ILE A 409 6.39 23.06 9.05
N SER A 410 5.65 22.57 10.04
CA SER A 410 5.23 23.37 11.19
C SER A 410 6.41 23.96 11.96
N ASP A 411 7.48 23.19 12.16
CA ASP A 411 8.69 23.65 12.86
C ASP A 411 9.41 24.72 12.04
N PHE A 412 9.55 24.54 10.73
CA PHE A 412 10.10 25.55 9.83
C PHE A 412 9.28 26.84 9.89
N GLU A 413 7.95 26.76 9.81
CA GLU A 413 7.09 27.95 9.85
C GLU A 413 7.22 28.72 11.17
N ASN A 414 7.38 28.01 12.29
CA ASN A 414 7.55 28.62 13.61
C ASN A 414 8.92 29.30 13.78
N ILE A 415 9.99 28.66 13.30
CA ILE A 415 11.37 29.16 13.39
C ILE A 415 11.58 30.34 12.45
N MET A 416 11.20 30.17 11.18
CA MET A 416 11.43 31.15 10.11
C MET A 416 10.37 32.25 10.07
N LYS A 417 9.25 32.07 10.80
CA LYS A 417 8.09 32.99 10.83
C LYS A 417 7.48 33.24 9.44
N LYS A 418 7.66 32.28 8.52
CA LYS A 418 7.15 32.31 7.13
C LYS A 418 6.25 31.12 6.88
N LYS A 419 5.24 31.28 6.02
CA LYS A 419 4.32 30.20 5.67
C LYS A 419 4.83 29.40 4.47
N ILE A 420 4.65 28.09 4.53
CA ILE A 420 4.91 27.21 3.39
C ILE A 420 3.59 26.99 2.65
N HIS A 421 3.58 27.35 1.38
CA HIS A 421 2.45 27.12 0.49
C HIS A 421 2.63 25.80 -0.27
N PRO A 422 1.54 25.04 -0.50
CA PRO A 422 1.59 23.82 -1.30
C PRO A 422 2.12 24.10 -2.70
N ALA A 423 3.04 23.25 -3.17
CA ALA A 423 3.64 23.38 -4.49
C ALA A 423 2.93 22.52 -5.53
N GLU A 424 2.86 23.04 -6.75
CA GLU A 424 2.36 22.36 -7.94
C GLU A 424 3.46 21.63 -8.73
N LEU A 425 3.08 21.00 -9.84
CA LEU A 425 4.05 20.51 -10.82
C LEU A 425 4.47 21.66 -11.75
N PHE A 426 5.75 22.02 -11.69
CA PHE A 426 6.38 22.96 -12.60
C PHE A 426 6.91 22.22 -13.82
N ILE A 427 6.45 22.60 -15.01
CA ILE A 427 6.97 22.11 -16.29
C ILE A 427 7.88 23.20 -16.86
N ASP A 428 9.08 22.83 -17.29
CA ASP A 428 10.01 23.80 -17.87
C ASP A 428 9.44 24.36 -19.19
N PRO A 429 9.39 25.69 -19.37
CA PRO A 429 8.74 26.29 -20.54
C PRO A 429 9.52 26.05 -21.86
N GLU A 430 10.83 25.86 -21.80
CA GLU A 430 11.72 25.64 -22.94
C GLU A 430 11.91 24.13 -23.20
N PHE A 431 12.23 23.39 -22.14
CA PHE A 431 12.50 21.96 -22.15
C PHE A 431 11.36 21.19 -21.49
N GLN A 432 10.18 21.18 -22.11
CA GLN A 432 8.95 20.61 -21.51
C GLN A 432 9.01 19.11 -21.17
N PHE A 433 10.06 18.38 -21.57
CA PHE A 433 10.32 17.03 -21.08
C PHE A 433 10.88 17.01 -19.64
N LEU A 434 11.17 18.16 -19.04
CA LEU A 434 11.61 18.35 -17.66
C LEU A 434 10.45 18.85 -16.79
N ALA A 435 10.40 18.38 -15.54
CA ALA A 435 9.45 18.87 -14.55
C ALA A 435 9.97 18.76 -13.10
N ALA A 436 9.53 19.65 -12.22
CA ALA A 436 9.85 19.64 -10.80
C ALA A 436 8.59 19.83 -9.94
N SER A 437 8.62 19.33 -8.72
CA SER A 437 7.55 19.49 -7.74
C SER A 437 8.22 19.56 -6.38
N PRO A 438 8.55 20.76 -5.88
CA PRO A 438 9.15 20.91 -4.56
C PRO A 438 8.15 20.52 -3.47
N ASP A 439 8.63 20.36 -2.23
CA ASP A 439 7.75 20.01 -1.10
C ASP A 439 6.92 21.23 -0.65
N GLY A 440 7.40 22.45 -0.93
CA GLY A 440 6.62 23.67 -0.72
C GLY A 440 7.28 24.93 -1.30
N LEU A 441 6.50 26.02 -1.32
CA LEU A 441 6.93 27.35 -1.75
C LEU A 441 6.89 28.31 -0.56
N VAL A 442 7.86 29.21 -0.49
CA VAL A 442 7.94 30.24 0.55
C VAL A 442 8.04 31.60 -0.12
N ASP A 443 7.16 32.52 0.29
CA ASP A 443 7.02 33.85 -0.29
C ASP A 443 6.86 33.78 -1.82
N THR A 444 7.66 34.56 -2.57
CA THR A 444 7.58 34.68 -4.03
C THR A 444 8.75 34.08 -4.79
N ASP A 445 9.89 33.83 -4.12
CA ASP A 445 11.18 33.54 -4.74
C ASP A 445 11.92 32.36 -4.12
N ALA A 446 11.33 31.66 -3.13
CA ALA A 446 11.96 30.54 -2.47
C ALA A 446 11.12 29.26 -2.53
N LEU A 447 11.82 28.13 -2.56
CA LEU A 447 11.24 26.79 -2.44
C LEU A 447 11.83 26.05 -1.24
N VAL A 448 11.13 25.03 -0.79
CA VAL A 448 11.57 24.15 0.29
C VAL A 448 11.50 22.70 -0.17
N GLU A 449 12.57 21.96 0.13
CA GLU A 449 12.66 20.50 0.00
C GLU A 449 12.95 19.91 1.38
N ILE A 450 12.04 19.09 1.88
CA ILE A 450 12.03 18.55 3.24
C ILE A 450 12.45 17.09 3.20
N LYS A 451 13.50 16.74 3.95
CA LYS A 451 13.90 15.34 4.15
C LYS A 451 13.74 14.95 5.61
N CYS A 452 12.95 13.91 5.86
CA CYS A 452 12.81 13.29 7.18
C CYS A 452 13.37 11.86 7.16
N PRO A 453 14.69 11.66 7.41
CA PRO A 453 15.29 10.32 7.36
C PRO A 453 14.98 9.55 8.65
N SER A 454 14.36 8.37 8.52
CA SER A 454 14.05 7.52 9.67
C SER A 454 15.28 7.08 10.47
N SER A 455 16.45 7.02 9.83
CA SER A 455 17.73 6.58 10.42
C SER A 455 18.28 7.52 11.48
N ILE A 456 17.85 8.79 11.50
CA ILE A 456 18.33 9.81 12.44
C ILE A 456 17.24 10.28 13.40
N SER A 457 16.15 9.52 13.54
CA SER A 457 14.99 9.90 14.35
C SER A 457 15.27 10.20 15.83
N GLN A 458 16.43 9.78 16.36
CA GLN A 458 16.84 9.95 17.76
C GLN A 458 18.09 10.82 17.94
N MET A 459 18.51 11.53 16.89
CA MET A 459 19.75 12.31 16.91
C MET A 459 19.60 13.59 16.10
N THR A 460 20.44 14.57 16.36
CA THR A 460 20.46 15.80 15.58
C THR A 460 21.12 15.58 14.22
N PRO A 461 20.80 16.40 13.19
CA PRO A 461 21.52 16.36 11.92
C PRO A 461 23.03 16.53 12.07
N THR A 462 23.48 17.37 13.01
CA THR A 462 24.88 17.63 13.34
C THR A 462 25.58 16.36 13.82
N GLU A 463 25.04 15.71 14.86
CA GLU A 463 25.56 14.44 15.39
C GLU A 463 25.53 13.34 14.32
N ALA A 464 24.51 13.31 13.47
CA ALA A 464 24.40 12.31 12.42
C ALA A 464 25.44 12.49 11.29
N ILE A 465 25.86 13.73 11.02
CA ILE A 465 26.95 14.04 10.08
C ILE A 465 28.29 13.60 10.68
N GLU A 466 28.54 13.94 11.95
CA GLU A 466 29.78 13.57 12.67
C GLU A 466 29.94 12.06 12.79
N ASN A 467 28.85 11.33 13.06
CA ASN A 467 28.83 9.86 13.10
C ASN A 467 28.83 9.20 11.70
N GLY A 468 28.88 9.98 10.61
CA GLY A 468 28.93 9.47 9.24
C GLY A 468 27.64 8.80 8.74
N ILE A 469 26.52 8.98 9.44
CA ILE A 469 25.20 8.46 9.06
C ILE A 469 24.60 9.30 7.94
N ILE A 470 24.61 10.63 8.09
CA ILE A 470 24.25 11.56 7.01
C ILE A 470 25.46 11.77 6.12
N LYS A 471 25.42 11.17 4.93
CA LYS A 471 26.48 11.34 3.92
C LYS A 471 26.20 12.47 2.93
N TRP A 472 24.97 12.98 2.90
CA TRP A 472 24.49 13.94 1.91
C TRP A 472 24.68 15.41 2.32
N ALA A 473 24.90 15.70 3.60
CA ALA A 473 25.23 17.03 4.11
C ALA A 473 26.60 17.05 4.81
N CYS A 474 27.15 18.23 5.02
CA CYS A 474 28.38 18.50 5.75
C CYS A 474 28.25 19.80 6.56
N LEU A 475 29.02 19.91 7.64
CA LEU A 475 29.13 21.13 8.42
C LEU A 475 30.31 21.96 7.88
N LYS A 476 30.08 23.26 7.64
CA LYS A 476 31.14 24.23 7.38
C LYS A 476 30.93 25.41 8.31
N ASN A 477 31.92 25.74 9.14
CA ASN A 477 31.85 26.82 10.13
C ASN A 477 30.63 26.73 11.08
N GLY A 478 30.20 25.52 11.43
CA GLY A 478 29.02 25.29 12.29
C GLY A 478 27.68 25.32 11.55
N GLU A 479 27.65 25.68 10.27
CA GLU A 479 26.44 25.71 9.45
C GLU A 479 26.31 24.45 8.57
N LEU A 480 25.07 24.02 8.34
CA LEU A 480 24.76 22.79 7.60
C LEU A 480 24.63 23.08 6.10
N PHE A 481 25.50 22.45 5.30
CA PHE A 481 25.51 22.58 3.84
C PHE A 481 25.19 21.24 3.17
N LEU A 482 24.37 21.28 2.13
CA LEU A 482 24.14 20.14 1.25
C LEU A 482 25.39 19.90 0.37
N LYS A 483 25.85 18.65 0.29
CA LYS A 483 27.02 18.33 -0.54
C LYS A 483 26.67 18.42 -2.02
N GLN A 484 27.43 19.22 -2.77
CA GLN A 484 27.22 19.44 -4.20
C GLN A 484 27.36 18.18 -5.06
N ASN A 485 28.12 17.18 -4.58
CA ASN A 485 28.26 15.89 -5.27
C ASN A 485 27.11 14.90 -4.98
N HIS A 486 26.19 15.23 -4.08
CA HIS A 486 25.10 14.34 -3.68
C HIS A 486 23.87 14.50 -4.57
N ASN A 487 23.09 13.44 -4.76
CA ASN A 487 21.94 13.45 -5.67
C ASN A 487 20.85 14.46 -5.27
N TYR A 488 20.71 14.74 -3.98
CA TYR A 488 19.77 15.75 -3.48
C TYR A 488 20.16 17.18 -3.89
N PHE A 489 21.44 17.47 -4.13
CA PHE A 489 21.83 18.79 -4.64
C PHE A 489 21.30 19.00 -6.05
N TYR A 490 21.50 18.02 -6.94
CA TYR A 490 20.94 18.04 -8.29
C TYR A 490 19.41 18.02 -8.30
N GLN A 491 18.76 17.47 -7.27
CA GLN A 491 17.31 17.53 -7.13
C GLN A 491 16.81 18.94 -6.80
N VAL A 492 17.59 19.75 -6.07
CA VAL A 492 17.20 21.13 -5.76
C VAL A 492 17.56 22.08 -6.92
N GLN A 493 18.61 21.76 -7.68
CA GLN A 493 19.00 22.54 -8.86
C GLN A 493 18.09 22.34 -10.07
N GLY A 494 17.49 21.16 -10.19
CA GLY A 494 16.57 20.80 -11.26
C GLY A 494 15.13 20.93 -10.84
#